data_AF-A0A9W4E872-F1
#
_entry.id   AF-A0A9W4E872-F1
#
_cell.length_a   1.000
_cell.length_b   1.000
_cell.length_c   1.000
_cell.angle_alpha   90.00
_cell.angle_beta   90.00
_cell.angle_gamma   90.00
#
_symmetry.space_group_name_H-M   'P 1'
#
loop_
_entity.id
_entity.type
_entity.pdbx_description
1 polymer ?
#
loop_
_entity_poly.entity_id
_entity_poly.type
_entity_poly.pdbx_seq_one_letter_code
_entity_poly.pdbx_strand_id
1 'polypeptide(L)'
;MAGNAETSVNLAGMKSAQSSFQTALDEANSSYTQMASQIEALRASWTGDASSTFQSAMDSWLQDFSAVRSQLGLMLEKLQANTGSYANTHETTVTAAGTLQSGMSQRLPGF
;
A
#
# COMPACT_ATOMS: atom_id res chain seq x y z
N MET A 1 -3.11 29.37 9.30
CA MET A 1 -3.92 28.26 8.76
C MET A 1 -3.22 27.43 7.66
N ALA A 2 -1.91 27.60 7.41
CA ALA A 2 -1.23 26.92 6.30
C ALA A 2 -0.92 25.42 6.55
N GLY A 3 -0.55 25.02 7.77
CA GLY A 3 -0.15 23.63 8.06
C GLY A 3 -1.27 22.57 7.98
N ASN A 4 -2.53 22.96 8.17
CA ASN A 4 -3.66 22.01 8.07
C ASN A 4 -3.99 21.65 6.61
N ALA A 5 -3.83 22.60 5.69
CA ALA A 5 -4.07 22.36 4.26
C ALA A 5 -3.02 21.42 3.67
N GLU A 6 -1.73 21.62 3.99
CA GLU A 6 -0.65 20.73 3.55
C GLU A 6 -0.80 19.30 4.09
N THR A 7 -1.18 19.16 5.37
CA THR A 7 -1.41 17.84 5.98
C THR A 7 -2.59 17.10 5.35
N SER A 8 -3.69 17.81 5.08
CA SER A 8 -4.88 17.26 4.44
C SER A 8 -4.59 16.78 3.00
N VAL A 9 -3.86 17.58 2.22
CA VAL A 9 -3.42 17.23 0.86
C VAL A 9 -2.49 16.00 0.88
N ASN A 10 -1.56 15.94 1.83
CA ASN A 10 -0.69 14.78 2.00
C ASN A 10 -1.48 13.50 2.32
N LEU A 11 -2.48 13.59 3.20
CA LEU A 11 -3.34 12.46 3.56
C LEU A 11 -4.18 11.95 2.36
N ALA A 12 -4.69 12.86 1.53
CA ALA A 12 -5.39 12.50 0.30
C ALA A 12 -4.46 11.80 -0.70
N GLY A 13 -3.24 12.30 -0.87
CA GLY A 13 -2.20 11.67 -1.71
C GLY A 13 -1.85 10.25 -1.24
N MET A 14 -1.65 10.06 0.07
CA MET A 14 -1.36 8.74 0.62
C MET A 14 -2.53 7.75 0.47
N LYS A 15 -3.78 8.19 0.61
CA LYS A 15 -4.97 7.36 0.34
C LYS A 15 -5.06 6.95 -1.13
N SER A 16 -4.79 7.87 -2.05
CA SER A 16 -4.74 7.54 -3.48
C SER A 16 -3.64 6.53 -3.78
N ALA A 17 -2.45 6.72 -3.21
CA ALA A 17 -1.34 5.78 -3.36
C ALA A 17 -1.69 4.39 -2.82
N GLN A 18 -2.33 4.30 -1.65
CA GLN A 18 -2.81 3.03 -1.11
C GLN A 18 -3.73 2.28 -2.09
N SER A 19 -4.68 2.99 -2.72
CA SER A 19 -5.55 2.38 -3.74
C SER A 19 -4.75 1.84 -4.91
N SER A 20 -3.77 2.60 -5.42
CA SER A 20 -2.91 2.15 -6.52
C SER A 20 -2.06 0.94 -6.15
N PHE A 21 -1.50 0.91 -4.94
CA PHE A 21 -0.72 -0.24 -4.44
C PHE A 21 -1.59 -1.47 -4.21
N GLN A 22 -2.82 -1.30 -3.72
CA GLN A 22 -3.79 -2.39 -3.59
C GLN A 22 -4.12 -3.00 -4.96
N THR A 23 -4.47 -2.18 -5.96
CA THR A 23 -4.72 -2.65 -7.33
C THR A 23 -3.51 -3.37 -7.92
N ALA A 24 -2.32 -2.79 -7.79
CA ALA A 24 -1.09 -3.41 -8.30
C ALA A 24 -0.78 -4.75 -7.61
N LEU A 25 -1.05 -4.88 -6.31
CA LEU A 25 -0.88 -6.13 -5.57
C LEU A 25 -1.89 -7.19 -6.03
N ASP A 26 -3.15 -6.81 -6.24
CA ASP A 26 -4.20 -7.71 -6.72
C ASP A 26 -3.92 -8.21 -8.13
N GLU A 27 -3.47 -7.33 -9.03
CA GLU A 27 -3.01 -7.69 -10.37
C GLU A 27 -1.82 -8.64 -10.32
N ALA A 28 -0.79 -8.33 -9.51
CA ALA A 28 0.36 -9.20 -9.36
C ALA A 28 0.00 -10.59 -8.80
N ASN A 29 -0.93 -10.65 -7.84
CA ASN A 29 -1.44 -11.92 -7.30
C ASN A 29 -2.16 -12.74 -8.38
N SER A 30 -2.99 -12.09 -9.19
CA SER A 30 -3.70 -12.73 -10.31
C SER A 30 -2.73 -13.26 -11.36
N SER A 31 -1.78 -12.42 -11.81
CA SER A 31 -0.77 -12.82 -12.78
C SER A 31 0.11 -13.97 -12.29
N TYR A 32 0.54 -13.95 -11.01
CA TYR A 32 1.30 -15.06 -10.42
C TYR A 32 0.52 -16.36 -10.48
N THR A 33 -0.76 -16.34 -10.07
CA THR A 33 -1.60 -17.54 -10.01
C THR A 33 -1.83 -18.12 -11.40
N GLN A 34 -2.13 -17.26 -12.38
CA GLN A 34 -2.30 -17.67 -13.77
C GLN A 34 -1.02 -18.31 -14.33
N MET A 35 0.13 -17.68 -14.07
CA MET A 35 1.39 -18.12 -14.64
C MET A 35 1.91 -19.40 -13.96
N ALA A 36 1.74 -19.54 -12.64
CA ALA A 36 2.00 -20.79 -11.93
C ALA A 36 1.16 -21.95 -12.49
N SER A 37 -0.13 -21.72 -12.76
CA SER A 37 -1.00 -22.74 -13.37
C SER A 37 -0.55 -23.13 -14.77
N GLN A 38 -0.11 -22.18 -15.60
CA GLN A 38 0.39 -22.46 -16.94
C GLN A 38 1.71 -23.24 -16.92
N ILE A 39 2.62 -22.88 -16.01
CA ILE A 39 3.88 -23.59 -15.80
C ILE A 39 3.61 -25.04 -15.40
N GLU A 40 2.66 -25.29 -14.49
CA GLU A 40 2.32 -26.65 -14.07
C GLU A 40 1.71 -27.49 -15.21
N ALA A 41 0.81 -26.90 -16.00
CA ALA A 41 0.24 -27.57 -17.17
C ALA A 41 1.32 -27.91 -18.21
N LEU A 42 2.29 -27.01 -18.41
CA LEU A 42 3.42 -27.24 -19.30
C LEU A 42 4.35 -28.34 -18.77
N ARG A 43 4.62 -28.37 -17.46
CA ARG A 43 5.41 -29.44 -16.80
C ARG A 43 4.80 -30.81 -17.03
N ALA A 44 3.48 -30.92 -16.94
CA ALA A 44 2.76 -32.17 -17.13
C ALA A 44 2.86 -32.72 -18.57
N SER A 45 3.02 -31.84 -19.57
CA SER A 45 2.97 -32.20 -21.00
C SER A 45 4.34 -32.19 -21.69
N TRP A 46 5.34 -31.49 -21.15
CA TRP A 46 6.65 -31.33 -21.77
C TRP A 46 7.78 -31.98 -20.95
N THR A 47 8.28 -33.11 -21.46
CA THR A 47 9.37 -33.89 -20.85
C THR A 47 10.61 -33.92 -21.74
N GLY A 48 11.77 -34.19 -21.13
CA GLY A 48 13.08 -34.27 -21.80
C GLY A 48 14.10 -33.25 -21.28
N ASP A 49 15.36 -33.37 -21.73
CA ASP A 49 16.47 -32.55 -21.20
C ASP A 49 16.25 -31.04 -21.41
N ALA A 50 15.65 -30.63 -22.54
CA ALA A 50 15.32 -29.24 -22.80
C ALA A 50 14.24 -28.68 -21.87
N SER A 51 13.30 -29.53 -21.41
CA SER A 51 12.25 -29.08 -20.50
C SER A 51 12.79 -28.84 -19.09
N SER A 52 13.84 -29.54 -18.67
CA SER A 52 14.49 -29.33 -17.36
C SER A 52 15.04 -27.91 -17.20
N THR A 53 15.68 -27.36 -18.23
CA THR A 53 16.26 -26.00 -18.21
C THR A 53 15.15 -24.96 -18.17
N PHE A 54 14.10 -25.15 -18.98
CA PHE A 54 12.95 -24.24 -18.99
C PHE A 54 12.20 -24.26 -17.66
N GLN A 55 11.98 -25.44 -17.08
CA GLN A 55 11.35 -25.60 -15.78
C GLN A 55 12.11 -24.88 -14.67
N SER A 56 13.45 -25.01 -14.65
CA SER A 56 14.29 -24.29 -13.69
C SER A 56 14.18 -22.77 -13.84
N ALA A 57 14.16 -22.26 -15.08
CA ALA A 57 13.97 -20.83 -15.34
C ALA A 57 12.59 -20.34 -14.89
N MET A 58 11.54 -21.14 -15.10
CA MET A 58 10.18 -20.84 -14.64
C MET A 58 10.06 -20.82 -13.12
N ASP A 59 10.76 -21.72 -12.41
CA ASP A 59 10.80 -21.71 -10.94
C ASP A 59 11.50 -20.46 -10.39
N SER A 60 12.63 -20.08 -11.00
CA SER A 60 13.33 -18.84 -10.64
C SER A 60 12.44 -17.63 -10.87
N TRP A 61 11.75 -17.58 -12.01
CA TRP A 61 10.83 -16.49 -12.31
C TRP A 61 9.68 -16.41 -11.29
N LEU A 62 9.10 -17.55 -10.89
CA LEU A 62 8.06 -17.57 -9.85
C LEU A 62 8.60 -17.08 -8.51
N GLN A 63 9.81 -17.46 -8.12
CA GLN A 63 10.45 -16.97 -6.89
C GLN A 63 10.66 -15.46 -6.94
N ASP A 64 11.22 -14.94 -8.03
CA ASP A 64 11.45 -13.51 -8.21
C ASP A 64 10.13 -12.72 -8.18
N PHE A 65 9.09 -13.23 -8.85
CA PHE A 65 7.78 -12.58 -8.88
C PHE A 65 7.08 -12.64 -7.51
N SER A 66 7.29 -13.71 -6.73
CA SER A 66 6.85 -13.79 -5.34
C SER A 66 7.52 -12.72 -4.46
N ALA A 67 8.81 -12.45 -4.67
CA ALA A 67 9.52 -11.39 -3.97
C ALA A 67 8.93 -10.01 -4.28
N VAL A 68 8.60 -9.73 -5.55
CA VAL A 68 7.92 -8.47 -5.94
C VAL A 68 6.58 -8.32 -5.24
N ARG A 69 5.75 -9.38 -5.21
CA ARG A 69 4.47 -9.39 -4.49
C ARG A 69 4.64 -9.10 -3.00
N SER A 70 5.65 -9.70 -2.37
CA SER A 70 5.96 -9.46 -0.96
C SER A 70 6.33 -7.99 -0.70
N GLN A 71 7.15 -7.39 -1.56
CA GLN A 71 7.53 -5.98 -1.42
C GLN A 71 6.34 -5.02 -1.64
N LEU A 72 5.46 -5.31 -2.61
CA LEU A 72 4.22 -4.55 -2.80
C LEU A 72 3.31 -4.62 -1.56
N GLY A 73 3.17 -5.80 -0.95
CA GLY A 73 2.44 -5.98 0.30
C GLY A 73 3.04 -5.17 1.46
N LEU A 74 4.37 -5.22 1.64
CA LEU A 74 5.06 -4.43 2.66
C LEU A 74 4.91 -2.92 2.44
N MET A 75 4.93 -2.46 1.19
CA MET A 75 4.71 -1.05 0.88
C MET A 75 3.28 -0.61 1.22
N LEU A 76 2.28 -1.43 0.89
CA LEU A 76 0.89 -1.16 1.24
C LEU A 76 0.70 -1.10 2.77
N GLU A 77 1.26 -2.05 3.51
CA GLU A 77 1.20 -2.08 4.99
C GLU A 77 1.82 -0.81 5.59
N LYS A 78 3.02 -0.41 5.14
CA LYS A 78 3.68 0.81 5.61
C LYS A 78 2.88 2.06 5.28
N LEU A 79 2.29 2.13 4.09
CA LEU A 79 1.40 3.22 3.68
C LEU A 79 0.15 3.28 4.55
N GLN A 80 -0.46 2.15 4.90
CA GLN A 80 -1.63 2.09 5.79
C GLN A 80 -1.29 2.54 7.21
N ALA A 81 -0.22 2.02 7.79
CA ALA A 81 0.25 2.41 9.12
C ALA A 81 0.56 3.91 9.21
N ASN A 82 1.25 4.44 8.19
CA ASN A 82 1.63 5.84 8.12
C ASN A 82 0.40 6.76 8.01
N THR A 83 -0.49 6.52 7.03
CA THR A 83 -1.73 7.32 6.86
C THR A 83 -2.61 7.30 8.11
N GLY A 84 -2.75 6.15 8.78
CA GLY A 84 -3.51 6.04 10.03
C GLY A 84 -2.93 6.91 11.15
N SER A 85 -1.60 6.93 11.29
CA SER A 85 -0.92 7.79 12.27
C SER A 85 -1.12 9.28 11.99
N TYR A 86 -1.01 9.71 10.72
CA TYR A 86 -1.25 11.10 10.33
C TYR A 86 -2.72 11.50 10.52
N ALA A 87 -3.67 10.61 10.21
CA ALA A 87 -5.10 10.89 10.39
C ALA A 87 -5.43 11.13 11.87
N ASN A 88 -5.00 10.22 12.75
CA ASN A 88 -5.22 10.33 14.19
C ASN A 88 -4.56 11.57 14.80
N THR A 89 -3.31 11.85 14.41
CA THR A 89 -2.57 13.03 14.90
C THR A 89 -3.23 14.32 14.44
N HIS A 90 -3.67 14.37 13.18
CA HIS A 90 -4.35 15.53 12.62
C HIS A 90 -5.69 15.78 13.31
N GLU A 91 -6.53 14.75 13.48
CA GLU A 91 -7.81 14.86 14.18
C GLU A 91 -7.64 15.33 15.63
N THR A 92 -6.67 14.75 16.35
CA THR A 92 -6.34 15.16 17.73
C THR A 92 -5.90 16.61 17.79
N THR A 93 -5.05 17.05 16.86
CA THR A 93 -4.53 18.42 16.82
C THR A 93 -5.62 19.42 16.46
N VAL A 94 -6.48 19.12 15.48
CA VAL A 94 -7.62 19.96 15.10
C VAL A 94 -8.61 20.09 16.24
N THR A 95 -8.91 18.97 16.92
CA THR A 95 -9.82 18.96 18.08
C THR A 95 -9.23 19.79 19.22
N ALA A 96 -7.97 19.58 19.59
CA ALA A 96 -7.29 20.34 20.64
C ALA A 96 -7.22 21.84 20.30
N ALA A 97 -6.90 22.19 19.05
CA ALA A 97 -6.88 23.58 18.58
C ALA A 97 -8.28 24.22 18.60
N GLY A 98 -9.33 23.49 18.20
CA GLY A 98 -10.71 23.94 18.28
C GLY A 98 -11.19 24.16 19.71
N THR A 99 -10.79 23.28 20.64
CA THR A 99 -11.05 23.44 22.08
C THR A 99 -10.31 24.65 22.65
N LEU A 100 -9.03 24.83 22.31
CA LEU A 100 -8.25 26.03 22.68
C LEU A 100 -8.87 27.32 22.14
N GLN A 101 -9.25 27.35 20.87
CA GLN A 101 -9.89 28.50 20.25
C GLN A 101 -11.23 28.85 20.91
N SER A 102 -12.05 27.85 21.22
CA SER A 102 -13.31 28.03 21.94
C SER A 102 -13.07 28.57 23.36
N GLY A 103 -12.07 28.03 24.06
CA GLY A 103 -11.69 28.47 25.41
C GLY A 103 -11.09 29.89 25.45
N MET A 104 -10.37 30.30 24.42
CA MET A 104 -9.85 31.67 24.29
C MET A 104 -10.97 32.67 23.95
N SER A 105 -11.92 32.28 23.11
CA SER A 105 -13.11 33.09 22.78
C SER A 105 -14.01 33.33 24.00
N GLN A 106 -14.05 32.38 24.93
CA GLN A 106 -14.86 32.46 26.15
C GLN A 106 -14.20 33.23 27.31
N ARG A 107 -12.89 33.53 27.22
CA ARG A 107 -12.12 34.23 28.27
C ARG A 107 -11.87 35.72 27.99
N LEU A 108 -12.41 36.28 26.92
CA LEU A 108 -12.39 37.73 26.66
C LEU A 108 -13.78 38.38 26.67
N PRO A 109 -14.51 38.44 27.80
CA PRO A 109 -15.44 39.52 28.07
C PRO A 109 -14.70 40.59 28.89
N GLY A 110 -14.31 41.71 28.26
CA GLY A 110 -13.62 42.80 28.96
C GLY A 110 -12.78 43.78 28.13
N PHE A 111 -12.80 43.67 26.81
CA PHE A 111 -12.73 44.80 25.87
C PHE A 111 -13.94 44.73 24.97
#